data_AF-A0A8T5L5N9-F1
#
_entry.id   AF-A0A8T5L5N9-F1
#
_cell.length_a   1.000
_cell.length_b   1.000
_cell.length_c   1.000
_cell.angle_alpha   90.00
_cell.angle_beta   90.00
_cell.angle_gamma   90.00
#
_symmetry.space_group_name_H-M   'P 1'
#
loop_
_entity.id
_entity.type
_entity.pdbx_description
1 polymer ?
#
loop_
_entity_poly.entity_id
_entity_poly.type
_entity_poly.pdbx_seq_one_letter_code
_entity_poly.pdbx_strand_id
1 'polypeptide(L)' 'MLREVFNREKFLAHYHKRSNVETVFHMVKTKFGDSVKSKTKTAQYNEVLLKILCHNICVLIQEMCELKDRNLPI' A
#
# COMPACT_ATOMS: atom_id res chain seq x y z
N MET A 1 21.43 -6.86 -32.55
CA MET A 1 21.50 -6.97 -31.08
C MET A 1 21.39 -5.59 -30.42
N LEU A 2 20.41 -4.75 -30.80
CA LEU A 2 20.19 -3.39 -30.24
C LEU A 2 18.71 -2.97 -30.44
N ARG A 3 17.75 -3.82 -30.04
CA ARG A 3 16.30 -3.49 -30.13
C ARG A 3 15.55 -3.59 -28.79
N GLU A 4 16.25 -3.82 -27.68
CA GLU A 4 15.61 -3.95 -26.36
C GLU A 4 15.74 -2.70 -25.46
N VAL A 5 16.59 -1.74 -25.81
CA VAL A 5 16.87 -0.56 -24.96
C VAL A 5 15.79 0.53 -25.08
N PHE A 6 14.94 0.47 -26.11
CA PHE A 6 14.09 1.60 -26.52
C PHE A 6 12.78 1.80 -25.74
N ASN A 7 12.56 1.12 -24.61
CA ASN A 7 11.38 1.39 -23.78
C ASN A 7 11.62 1.29 -22.28
N ARG A 8 12.88 1.44 -21.84
CA ARG A 8 13.25 1.36 -20.42
C ARG A 8 12.49 2.38 -19.56
N GLU A 9 12.35 3.62 -20.03
CA GLU A 9 11.64 4.66 -19.27
C GLU A 9 10.14 4.39 -19.14
N LYS A 10 9.45 3.95 -20.21
CA LYS A 10 8.04 3.55 -20.11
C LYS A 10 7.88 2.30 -19.25
N PHE A 11 8.78 1.32 -19.40
CA PHE A 11 8.79 0.12 -18.56
C PHE A 11 8.96 0.48 -17.07
N LEU A 12 9.93 1.35 -16.74
CA LEU A 12 10.16 1.83 -15.37
C LEU A 12 8.93 2.59 -14.84
N ALA A 13 8.33 3.48 -15.63
CA ALA A 13 7.13 4.21 -15.25
C ALA A 13 5.96 3.29 -14.90
N HIS A 14 5.79 2.17 -15.61
CA HIS A 14 4.80 1.16 -15.26
C HIS A 14 5.24 0.26 -14.09
N TYR A 15 6.54 -0.04 -13.98
CA TYR A 15 7.11 -0.89 -12.94
C TYR A 15 6.99 -0.29 -11.53
N HIS A 16 7.09 1.05 -11.40
CA HIS A 16 6.90 1.74 -10.11
C HIS A 16 5.54 1.46 -9.47
N LYS A 17 4.48 1.27 -10.28
CA LYS A 17 3.14 0.96 -9.76
C LYS A 17 3.11 -0.41 -9.07
N ARG A 18 3.87 -1.38 -9.57
CA ARG A 18 3.99 -2.71 -8.95
C ARG A 18 4.70 -2.61 -7.60
N SER A 19 5.83 -1.90 -7.56
CA SER A 19 6.59 -1.74 -6.32
C SER A 19 5.74 -1.07 -5.23
N ASN A 20 4.94 -0.06 -5.58
CA ASN A 20 4.05 0.60 -4.62
C ASN A 20 3.02 -0.38 -4.04
N VAL A 21 2.43 -1.23 -4.89
CA VAL A 21 1.46 -2.25 -4.46
C VAL A 21 2.12 -3.27 -3.52
N GLU A 22 3.31 -3.76 -3.85
CA GLU A 22 4.06 -4.71 -3.02
C GLU A 22 4.40 -4.10 -1.66
N THR A 23 4.84 -2.83 -1.62
CA THR A 23 5.10 -2.11 -0.37
C THR A 23 3.84 -1.96 0.47
N VAL A 24 2.69 -1.61 -0.11
CA VAL A 24 1.42 -1.53 0.63
C VAL A 24 1.02 -2.88 1.20
N PHE A 25 1.11 -3.97 0.42
CA PHE A 25 0.84 -5.31 0.94
C PHE A 25 1.78 -5.70 2.08
N HIS A 26 3.07 -5.34 2.00
CA HIS A 26 4.01 -5.54 3.10
C HIS A 26 3.57 -4.78 4.35
N MET A 27 3.30 -3.47 4.23
CA MET A 27 2.86 -2.64 5.36
C MET A 27 1.57 -3.17 6.03
N VAL A 28 0.59 -3.59 5.23
CA VAL A 28 -0.66 -4.19 5.74
C VAL A 28 -0.38 -5.48 6.51
N LYS A 29 0.45 -6.38 5.95
CA LYS A 29 0.79 -7.66 6.59
C LYS A 29 1.61 -7.46 7.86
N THR A 30 2.57 -6.54 7.86
CA THR A 30 3.37 -6.21 9.06
C THR A 30 2.48 -5.66 10.18
N LYS A 31 1.50 -4.81 9.86
CA LYS A 31 0.67 -4.16 10.89
C LYS A 31 -0.50 -5.01 11.38
N PHE A 32 -1.17 -5.74 10.49
CA PHE A 32 -2.42 -6.47 10.80
C PHE A 32 -2.28 -8.00 10.72
N GLY A 33 -1.08 -8.50 10.41
CA GLY A 33 -0.83 -9.91 10.14
C GLY A 33 -1.29 -10.35 8.76
N ASP A 34 -0.64 -11.40 8.24
CA ASP A 34 -0.91 -11.99 6.93
C ASP A 34 -2.12 -12.93 6.92
N SER A 35 -2.43 -13.52 8.08
CA SER A 35 -3.41 -14.59 8.22
C SER A 35 -4.84 -14.09 8.04
N VAL A 36 -5.66 -14.84 7.30
CA VAL A 36 -7.11 -14.64 7.19
C VAL A 36 -7.79 -15.76 7.97
N LYS A 37 -8.48 -15.42 9.06
CA LYS A 37 -9.01 -16.43 10.01
C LYS A 37 -10.47 -16.82 9.74
N SER A 38 -11.17 -16.06 8.91
CA SER A 38 -12.56 -16.30 8.55
C SER A 38 -12.77 -17.65 7.85
N LYS A 39 -13.89 -18.32 8.15
CA LYS A 39 -14.21 -19.66 7.64
C LYS A 39 -14.96 -19.67 6.31
N THR A 40 -15.78 -18.64 6.05
CA THR A 40 -16.55 -18.55 4.80
C THR A 40 -15.83 -17.64 3.80
N LYS A 41 -15.97 -17.93 2.51
CA LYS A 41 -15.33 -17.15 1.45
C LYS A 41 -15.72 -15.66 1.50
N THR A 42 -16.99 -15.37 1.74
CA THR A 42 -17.47 -13.98 1.91
C THR A 42 -16.83 -13.29 3.10
N ALA A 43 -16.73 -13.96 4.25
CA ALA A 43 -16.09 -13.39 5.43
C ALA A 43 -14.58 -13.18 5.22
N GLN A 44 -13.90 -14.10 4.52
CA GLN A 44 -12.49 -13.95 4.15
C GLN A 44 -12.24 -12.71 3.28
N TYR A 45 -13.09 -12.47 2.28
CA TYR A 45 -13.00 -11.25 1.46
C TYR A 45 -13.22 -10.00 2.31
N ASN A 46 -14.26 -9.99 3.15
CA ASN A 46 -14.56 -8.87 4.02
C ASN A 46 -13.42 -8.59 5.01
N GLU A 47 -12.78 -9.64 5.55
CA GLU A 47 -11.63 -9.51 6.44
C GLU A 47 -10.44 -8.83 5.73
N VAL A 48 -10.13 -9.24 4.50
CA VAL A 48 -9.07 -8.61 3.72
C VAL A 48 -9.40 -7.16 3.37
N LEU A 49 -10.63 -6.89 2.92
CA LEU A 49 -11.07 -5.52 2.60
C LEU A 49 -11.02 -4.61 3.83
N LEU A 50 -11.40 -5.12 5.00
CA LEU A 50 -11.33 -4.38 6.26
C LEU A 50 -9.87 -4.05 6.63
N LYS A 51 -8.93 -4.98 6.45
CA LYS A 51 -7.49 -4.70 6.69
C LYS A 51 -6.99 -3.56 5.79
N ILE A 52 -7.42 -3.50 4.53
CA ILE A 52 -7.09 -2.39 3.62
C ILE A 52 -7.71 -1.08 4.08
N LEU A 53 -8.99 -1.08 4.45
CA LEU A 53 -9.67 0.11 4.97
C LEU A 53 -8.98 0.65 6.23
N CYS A 54 -8.66 -0.22 7.18
CA CYS A 54 -7.94 0.13 8.41
C CYS A 54 -6.54 0.68 8.11
N HIS A 55 -5.82 0.12 7.13
CA HIS A 55 -4.52 0.66 6.71
C HIS A 55 -4.64 2.09 6.20
N ASN A 56 -5.62 2.36 5.33
CA ASN A 56 -5.85 3.70 4.78
C ASN A 56 -6.18 4.72 5.88
N ILE A 57 -6.99 4.33 6.87
CA ILE A 57 -7.31 5.20 8.02
C ILE A 57 -6.05 5.48 8.85
N CYS A 58 -5.17 4.48 9.07
CA CYS A 58 -3.91 4.70 9.77
C CYS A 58 -3.02 5.70 9.06
N VAL A 59 -2.89 5.58 7.73
CA VAL A 59 -2.10 6.51 6.91
C VAL A 59 -2.70 7.91 6.99
N LEU A 60 -4.02 8.06 6.81
CA LEU A 60 -4.69 9.35 6.94
C LEU A 60 -4.42 10.02 8.29
N ILE A 61 -4.53 9.28 9.39
CA ILE A 61 -4.25 9.80 10.73
C ILE A 61 -2.79 10.25 10.86
N GLN A 62 -1.84 9.46 10.35
CA GLN A 62 -0.42 9.81 10.35
C GLN A 62 -0.18 11.11 9.58
N GLU A 63 -0.71 11.23 8.35
CA GLU A 63 -0.59 12.43 7.54
C GLU A 63 -1.21 13.65 8.23
N MET A 64 -2.35 13.49 8.91
CA MET A 64 -2.98 14.57 9.68
C MET A 64 -2.10 15.06 10.84
N CYS A 65 -1.44 14.15 11.55
CA CYS A 65 -0.48 14.49 12.61
C CYS A 65 0.75 15.20 12.02
N GLU A 66 1.36 14.65 10.97
CA GLU A 66 2.54 15.23 10.33
C GLU A 66 2.26 16.64 9.74
N LEU A 67 1.10 16.84 9.12
CA LEU A 67 0.68 18.15 8.61
C LEU A 67 0.43 19.17 9.73
N LYS A 68 -0.13 18.73 10.87
CA LYS A 68 -0.31 19.60 12.03
C LYS A 68 1.03 20.08 12.57
N ASP A 69 2.01 19.18 12.67
CA ASP A 69 3.34 19.50 13.19
C ASP A 69 4.13 20.40 12.22
N ARG A 70 3.95 20.26 10.90
CA ARG A 70 4.54 21.17 9.89
C ARG A 70 3.96 22.58 9.88
N ASN A 71 2.78 22.81 10.47
CA ASN A 71 2.15 24.12 10.56
C ASN A 71 2.45 24.85 11.88
N LEU A 72 3.28 24.26 12.76
CA LEU A 72 3.82 24.97 13.92
C LEU A 72 5.02 25.83 13.46
N PRO A 73 5.06 27.14 13.77
CA PRO A 73 6.24 27.94 13.46
C PRO A 73 7.43 27.40 14.26
N ILE A 74 8.55 27.20 13.55
CA ILE A 74 9.88 26.96 14.15
C ILE A 74 10.32 28.21 14.92
#